data_AF-A0A5C8JFU4-F1
#
_entry.id   AF-A0A5C8JFU4-F1
#
_cell.length_a   1.000
_cell.length_b   1.000
_cell.length_c   1.000
_cell.angle_alpha   90.00
_cell.angle_beta   90.00
_cell.angle_gamma   90.00
#
_symmetry.space_group_name_H-M   'P 1'
#
loop_
_entity.id
_entity.type
_entity.pdbx_description
1 polymer ?
#
loop_
_entity_poly.entity_id
_entity_poly.type
_entity_poly.pdbx_seq_one_letter_code
_entity_poly.pdbx_strand_id
1 'polypeptide(L)'
;MASPGVVLSSKFVTSSSQGFASYLKYMKRSEAVRTNAYSEYNFAFDDIKARDFDQYNQYMSNPEKTSALFNENSNQLKLSELAGVVEQFQIAEKNHSLMWQHVISFDNAWLEKFGQYNQETHELNSEVVMKATRAAMTELMNREGMEGAVWTGAIHYNTDNIHVHVVLSYP
;
A
#
# COMPACT_ATOMS: atom_id res chain seq x y z
N MET A 1 9.18 -7.01 28.43
CA MET A 1 7.80 -6.94 27.90
C MET A 1 7.80 -7.58 26.52
N ALA A 2 6.81 -8.39 26.16
CA ALA A 2 6.70 -8.93 24.81
C ALA A 2 6.20 -7.83 23.85
N SER A 3 6.84 -7.68 22.68
CA SER A 3 6.34 -6.82 21.60
C SER A 3 5.14 -7.48 20.91
N PRO A 4 4.16 -6.70 20.41
CA PRO A 4 3.10 -7.25 19.57
C PRO A 4 3.69 -7.75 18.24
N GLY A 5 3.27 -8.93 17.78
CA GLY A 5 3.72 -9.49 16.51
C GLY A 5 3.20 -8.75 15.28
N VAL A 6 2.02 -8.14 15.40
CA VAL A 6 1.36 -7.36 14.34
C VAL A 6 0.74 -6.12 14.97
N VAL A 7 0.92 -4.96 14.31
CA VAL A 7 0.30 -3.68 14.68
C VAL A 7 -0.44 -3.12 13.48
N LEU A 8 -1.70 -2.75 13.68
CA LEU A 8 -2.49 -1.99 12.70
C LEU A 8 -2.57 -0.53 13.17
N SER A 9 -2.09 0.40 12.35
CA SER A 9 -2.30 1.84 12.52
C SER A 9 -3.19 2.36 11.39
N SER A 10 -4.06 3.31 11.69
CA SER A 10 -5.01 3.86 10.71
C SER A 10 -5.11 5.37 10.84
N LYS A 11 -5.13 6.05 9.70
CA LYS A 11 -5.50 7.46 9.58
C LYS A 11 -6.43 7.62 8.37
N PHE A 12 -7.07 8.77 8.24
CA PHE A 12 -7.86 9.09 7.06
C PHE A 12 -7.61 10.53 6.63
N VAL A 13 -7.92 10.80 5.36
CA VAL A 13 -7.94 12.15 4.82
C VAL A 13 -9.25 12.41 4.07
N THR A 14 -9.68 13.66 4.03
CA THR A 14 -10.88 14.07 3.30
C THR A 14 -10.59 14.18 1.80
N SER A 15 -11.65 14.07 0.98
CA SER A 15 -11.62 14.31 -0.47
C SER A 15 -11.01 15.65 -0.87
N SER A 16 -11.22 16.70 -0.07
CA SER A 16 -10.66 18.04 -0.32
C SER A 16 -9.20 18.21 0.10
N SER A 17 -8.57 17.19 0.69
CA SER A 17 -7.22 17.29 1.22
C SER A 17 -6.15 17.18 0.13
N GLN A 18 -5.01 17.84 0.37
CA GLN A 18 -3.81 17.65 -0.46
C GLN A 18 -3.34 16.18 -0.45
N GLY A 19 -3.60 15.44 0.62
CA GLY A 19 -3.24 14.02 0.73
C GLY A 19 -3.98 13.16 -0.30
N PHE A 20 -5.29 13.37 -0.44
CA PHE A 20 -6.11 12.68 -1.43
C PHE A 20 -5.68 13.05 -2.86
N ALA A 21 -5.52 14.35 -3.15
CA ALA A 21 -5.09 14.81 -4.47
C ALA A 21 -3.70 14.25 -4.85
N SER A 22 -2.79 14.18 -3.88
CA SER A 22 -1.44 13.62 -4.08
C SER A 22 -1.48 12.11 -4.37
N TYR A 23 -2.36 11.36 -3.71
CA TYR A 23 -2.60 9.95 -4.00
C TYR A 23 -3.03 9.74 -5.46
N LEU A 24 -4.10 10.42 -5.87
CA LEU A 24 -4.61 10.31 -7.24
C LEU A 24 -3.56 10.73 -8.28
N LYS A 25 -2.80 11.80 -8.00
CA LYS A 25 -1.70 12.24 -8.87
C LYS A 25 -0.62 11.18 -9.00
N TYR A 26 -0.25 10.50 -7.91
CA TYR A 26 0.68 9.37 -7.96
C TYR A 26 0.13 8.25 -8.85
N MET A 27 -1.13 7.85 -8.64
CA MET A 27 -1.71 6.71 -9.32
C MET A 27 -1.84 6.95 -10.85
N LYS A 28 -2.05 8.21 -11.26
CA LYS A 28 -2.25 8.67 -12.65
C LYS A 28 -1.00 8.92 -13.50
N ARG A 29 0.22 8.80 -12.97
CA ARG A 29 1.43 9.17 -13.75
C ARG A 29 1.61 8.32 -15.02
N SER A 30 2.09 8.94 -16.11
CA SER A 30 2.11 8.37 -17.47
C SER A 30 3.12 7.25 -17.69
N GLU A 31 2.79 6.38 -18.65
CA GLU A 31 3.48 5.15 -19.07
C GLU A 31 4.98 5.32 -19.40
N ALA A 32 5.42 6.42 -20.03
CA ALA A 32 6.83 6.61 -20.44
C ALA A 32 7.84 6.72 -19.28
N VAL A 33 7.37 6.99 -18.05
CA VAL A 33 8.19 6.95 -16.82
C VAL A 33 8.18 5.54 -16.19
N ARG A 34 7.24 4.68 -16.59
CA ARG A 34 7.00 3.33 -16.02
C ARG A 34 7.61 2.18 -16.85
N THR A 35 7.78 2.32 -18.17
CA THR A 35 8.26 1.22 -19.04
C THR A 35 9.76 0.92 -18.91
N ASN A 36 10.60 1.90 -18.53
CA ASN A 36 12.03 1.68 -18.24
C ASN A 36 12.29 1.15 -16.82
N ALA A 37 11.22 0.92 -16.05
CA ALA A 37 11.24 0.72 -14.61
C ALA A 37 10.33 -0.46 -14.21
N TYR A 38 10.36 -1.54 -14.99
CA TYR A 38 9.58 -2.76 -14.71
C TYR A 38 9.92 -3.40 -13.36
N SER A 39 11.02 -2.97 -12.74
CA SER A 39 11.50 -3.41 -11.44
C SER A 39 11.00 -2.53 -10.28
N GLU A 40 10.08 -1.60 -10.49
CA GLU A 40 9.88 -0.51 -9.54
C GLU A 40 8.41 -0.42 -9.08
N TYR A 41 8.20 -0.01 -7.83
CA TYR A 41 6.97 0.62 -7.29
C TYR A 41 6.02 -0.20 -6.44
N ASN A 42 6.26 0.00 -5.16
CA ASN A 42 5.28 -0.07 -4.09
C ASN A 42 5.13 1.31 -3.45
N PHE A 43 4.08 1.42 -2.64
CA PHE A 43 3.56 2.64 -2.05
C PHE A 43 3.76 2.68 -0.53
N ALA A 44 4.33 3.76 0.00
CA ALA A 44 4.18 4.19 1.38
C ALA A 44 3.90 5.67 1.47
N PHE A 45 2.82 5.97 2.17
CA PHE A 45 2.51 7.25 2.76
C PHE A 45 3.22 7.35 4.10
N ASP A 46 4.34 8.05 4.18
CA ASP A 46 4.74 8.77 5.41
C ASP A 46 5.77 9.89 5.14
N ASP A 47 6.46 9.88 4.01
CA ASP A 47 7.55 10.85 3.73
C ASP A 47 7.20 12.04 2.81
N ILE A 48 5.93 12.39 2.59
CA ILE A 48 5.59 13.65 1.90
C ILE A 48 5.78 14.84 2.87
N LYS A 49 7.00 15.04 3.35
CA LYS A 49 7.49 16.34 3.81
C LYS A 49 7.92 17.15 2.58
N ALA A 50 6.93 17.53 1.78
CA ALA A 50 6.80 18.75 0.98
C ALA A 50 8.01 19.33 0.18
N ARG A 51 9.15 18.68 -0.04
CA ARG A 51 10.29 19.40 -0.67
C ARG A 51 11.08 18.73 -1.78
N ASP A 52 10.96 17.43 -2.06
CA ASP A 52 11.69 16.88 -3.20
C ASP A 52 11.00 15.68 -3.85
N PHE A 53 10.17 15.98 -4.84
CA PHE A 53 9.36 15.01 -5.58
C PHE A 53 10.21 14.06 -6.43
N ASP A 54 11.38 14.51 -6.90
CA ASP A 54 12.25 13.73 -7.77
C ASP A 54 13.11 12.74 -6.98
N GLN A 55 13.59 13.14 -5.79
CA GLN A 55 14.25 12.22 -4.85
C GLN A 55 13.29 11.16 -4.31
N TYR A 56 12.03 11.53 -4.06
CA TYR A 56 10.96 10.59 -3.69
C TYR A 56 10.69 9.56 -4.80
N ASN A 57 10.68 9.98 -6.06
CA ASN A 57 10.53 9.05 -7.17
C ASN A 57 11.67 8.05 -7.22
N GLN A 58 12.92 8.49 -7.10
CA GLN A 58 14.09 7.61 -7.04
C GLN A 58 14.07 6.67 -5.81
N TYR A 59 13.50 7.11 -4.69
CA TYR A 59 13.37 6.29 -3.47
C TYR A 59 12.34 5.16 -3.61
N MET A 60 11.17 5.47 -4.18
CA MET A 60 10.05 4.53 -4.40
C MET A 60 10.26 3.61 -5.59
N SER A 61 11.28 3.92 -6.40
CA SER A 61 11.70 3.17 -7.56
C SER A 61 12.45 1.87 -7.21
N ASN A 62 12.90 1.67 -5.98
CA ASN A 62 13.78 0.52 -5.70
C ASN A 62 12.98 -0.78 -5.38
N PRO A 63 13.03 -1.83 -6.23
CA PRO A 63 12.41 -3.15 -5.96
C PRO A 63 12.88 -3.79 -4.66
N GLU A 64 14.15 -3.56 -4.29
CA GLU A 64 14.76 -4.11 -3.08
C GLU A 64 14.14 -3.52 -1.82
N LYS A 65 13.47 -2.37 -1.96
CA LYS A 65 12.84 -1.67 -0.84
C LYS A 65 11.36 -1.97 -0.75
N THR A 66 10.73 -2.30 -1.87
CA THR A 66 9.28 -2.30 -1.94
C THR A 66 8.76 -3.13 -3.15
N SER A 67 7.79 -4.03 -2.93
CA SER A 67 7.01 -4.83 -3.94
C SER A 67 6.26 -4.03 -5.03
N ALA A 68 5.35 -4.66 -5.78
CA ALA A 68 4.39 -3.97 -6.63
C ALA A 68 3.05 -3.73 -5.91
N LEU A 69 2.27 -2.75 -6.36
CA LEU A 69 0.90 -2.55 -5.90
C LEU A 69 0.06 -3.82 -6.05
N PHE A 70 -0.63 -4.23 -5.00
CA PHE A 70 -1.56 -5.36 -4.99
C PHE A 70 -2.94 -4.94 -4.49
N ASN A 71 -3.97 -5.75 -4.75
CA ASN A 71 -5.33 -5.53 -4.25
C ASN A 71 -6.01 -6.87 -3.92
N GLU A 72 -7.35 -6.89 -3.81
CA GLU A 72 -8.09 -8.10 -3.49
C GLU A 72 -7.91 -9.23 -4.52
N ASN A 73 -7.65 -8.89 -5.78
CA ASN A 73 -7.65 -9.83 -6.91
C ASN A 73 -6.27 -10.11 -7.51
N SER A 74 -5.29 -9.21 -7.32
CA SER A 74 -3.98 -9.32 -7.95
C SER A 74 -2.85 -9.08 -6.95
N ASN A 75 -1.78 -9.87 -7.08
CA ASN A 75 -0.50 -9.65 -6.38
C ASN A 75 0.32 -8.50 -7.03
N GLN A 76 -0.01 -8.12 -8.26
CA GLN A 76 0.61 -7.02 -8.99
C GLN A 76 -0.42 -6.42 -9.95
N LEU A 77 -0.82 -5.17 -9.70
CA LEU A 77 -1.77 -4.46 -10.56
C LEU A 77 -1.15 -4.22 -11.94
N LYS A 78 -1.82 -4.73 -12.97
CA LYS A 78 -1.58 -4.37 -14.36
C LYS A 78 -2.09 -2.97 -14.63
N LEU A 79 -1.61 -2.36 -15.71
CA LEU A 79 -2.01 -1.00 -16.11
C LEU A 79 -3.53 -0.83 -16.25
N SER A 80 -4.21 -1.83 -16.82
CA SER A 80 -5.67 -1.82 -16.97
C SER A 80 -6.40 -1.86 -15.63
N GLU A 81 -5.89 -2.65 -14.68
CA GLU A 81 -6.47 -2.79 -13.34
C GLU A 81 -6.24 -1.50 -12.54
N LEU A 82 -5.04 -0.91 -12.64
CA LEU A 82 -4.70 0.36 -12.03
C LEU A 82 -5.58 1.51 -12.54
N ALA A 83 -5.89 1.55 -13.84
CA ALA A 83 -6.79 2.55 -14.40
C ALA A 83 -8.20 2.45 -13.80
N GLY A 84 -8.72 1.23 -13.63
CA GLY A 84 -9.98 0.99 -12.94
C GLY A 84 -9.95 1.46 -11.48
N VAL A 85 -8.88 1.14 -10.75
CA VAL A 85 -8.71 1.63 -9.36
C VAL A 85 -8.70 3.17 -9.32
N VAL A 86 -7.96 3.82 -10.22
CA VAL A 86 -7.91 5.29 -10.29
C VAL A 86 -9.31 5.87 -10.50
N GLU A 87 -10.08 5.30 -11.42
CA GLU A 87 -11.45 5.74 -11.67
C GLU A 87 -12.32 5.64 -10.41
N GLN A 88 -12.24 4.52 -9.69
CA GLN A 88 -13.00 4.31 -8.46
C GLN A 88 -12.61 5.31 -7.35
N PHE A 89 -11.32 5.61 -7.19
CA PHE A 89 -10.86 6.65 -6.25
C PHE A 89 -11.29 8.06 -6.67
N GLN A 90 -11.43 8.34 -7.97
CA GLN A 90 -11.99 9.61 -8.44
C GLN A 90 -13.49 9.72 -8.20
N ILE A 91 -14.23 8.61 -8.28
CA ILE A 91 -15.65 8.56 -7.90
C ILE A 91 -15.76 8.85 -6.41
N ALA A 92 -14.94 8.20 -5.58
CA ALA A 92 -14.86 8.44 -4.15
C ALA A 92 -14.56 9.91 -3.80
N GLU A 93 -13.61 10.54 -4.52
CA GLU A 93 -13.29 11.97 -4.35
C GLU A 93 -14.52 12.85 -4.62
N LYS A 94 -15.25 12.58 -5.72
CA LYS A 94 -16.46 13.32 -6.11
C LYS A 94 -17.61 13.10 -5.12
N ASN A 95 -17.73 11.91 -4.55
CA ASN A 95 -18.73 11.55 -3.56
C ASN A 95 -18.36 12.03 -2.15
N HIS A 96 -17.25 12.76 -2.01
CA HIS A 96 -16.73 13.28 -0.76
C HIS A 96 -16.34 12.20 0.27
N SER A 97 -16.09 10.98 -0.19
CA SER A 97 -15.67 9.86 0.65
C SER A 97 -14.33 10.15 1.35
N LEU A 98 -14.14 9.50 2.50
CA LEU A 98 -12.85 9.48 3.19
C LEU A 98 -11.92 8.48 2.51
N MET A 99 -10.65 8.86 2.35
CA MET A 99 -9.60 7.91 2.01
C MET A 99 -8.92 7.46 3.29
N TRP A 100 -9.13 6.20 3.64
CA TRP A 100 -8.47 5.53 4.75
C TRP A 100 -7.07 5.08 4.35
N GLN A 101 -6.14 5.19 5.29
CA GLN A 101 -4.73 4.87 5.14
C GLN A 101 -4.33 4.01 6.32
N HIS A 102 -4.15 2.72 6.08
CA HIS A 102 -3.75 1.75 7.07
C HIS A 102 -2.26 1.41 6.91
N VAL A 103 -1.62 1.08 8.02
CA VAL A 103 -0.29 0.48 8.07
C VAL A 103 -0.38 -0.78 8.90
N ILE A 104 -0.14 -1.94 8.28
CA ILE A 104 -0.03 -3.23 8.95
C ILE A 104 1.46 -3.51 9.11
N SER A 105 2.00 -3.30 10.31
CA SER A 105 3.41 -3.54 10.62
C SER A 105 3.58 -4.90 11.30
N PHE A 106 4.65 -5.60 10.95
CA PHE A 106 4.99 -6.90 11.51
C PHE A 106 6.31 -6.80 12.28
N ASP A 107 6.38 -7.41 13.45
CA ASP A 107 7.65 -7.62 14.14
C ASP A 107 8.48 -8.65 13.35
N ASN A 108 9.69 -8.27 12.92
CA ASN A 108 10.49 -9.13 12.04
C ASN A 108 10.86 -10.47 12.69
N ALA A 109 11.14 -10.49 14.01
CA ALA A 109 11.44 -11.72 14.74
C ALA A 109 10.19 -12.61 14.88
N TRP A 110 9.01 -12.01 14.98
CA TRP A 110 7.74 -12.73 14.91
C TRP A 110 7.54 -13.37 13.53
N LEU A 111 7.80 -12.66 12.42
CA LEU A 111 7.73 -13.25 11.08
C LEU A 111 8.71 -14.41 10.90
N GLU A 112 9.94 -14.27 11.39
CA GLU A 112 10.97 -15.31 11.33
C GLU A 112 10.60 -16.54 12.17
N LYS A 113 10.07 -16.33 13.38
CA LYS A 113 9.55 -17.42 14.23
C LYS A 113 8.49 -18.27 13.52
N PHE A 114 7.71 -17.68 12.62
CA PHE A 114 6.70 -18.40 11.81
C PHE A 114 7.20 -18.79 10.41
N GLY A 115 8.50 -18.65 10.14
CA GLY A 115 9.13 -19.05 8.88
C GLY A 115 8.70 -18.23 7.67
N GLN A 116 8.24 -16.99 7.88
CA GLN A 116 7.79 -16.10 6.80
C GLN A 116 8.80 -15.04 6.43
N TYR A 117 9.87 -14.90 7.22
CA TYR A 117 10.97 -13.99 6.96
C TYR A 117 12.28 -14.66 7.34
N ASN A 118 13.34 -14.39 6.57
CA ASN A 118 14.71 -14.77 6.92
C ASN A 118 15.51 -13.49 7.13
N GLN A 119 16.01 -13.27 8.34
CA GLN A 119 16.75 -12.05 8.66
C GLN A 119 18.13 -12.00 7.99
N GLU A 120 18.76 -13.15 7.71
CA GLU A 120 20.08 -13.23 7.09
C GLU A 120 20.02 -12.95 5.59
N THR A 121 19.01 -13.48 4.88
CA THR A 121 18.84 -13.29 3.43
C THR A 121 17.94 -12.10 3.08
N HIS A 122 17.26 -11.52 4.08
CA HIS A 122 16.21 -10.52 3.92
C HIS A 122 15.05 -10.97 3.02
N GLU A 123 14.85 -12.27 2.87
CA GLU A 123 13.78 -12.84 2.05
C GLU A 123 12.48 -12.93 2.86
N LEU A 124 11.44 -12.23 2.37
CA LEU A 124 10.07 -12.32 2.88
C LEU A 124 9.23 -13.23 1.99
N ASN A 125 8.40 -14.08 2.60
CA ASN A 125 7.28 -14.72 1.92
C ASN A 125 6.15 -13.70 1.67
N SER A 126 6.33 -12.88 0.64
CA SER A 126 5.43 -11.78 0.29
C SER A 126 4.01 -12.26 -0.02
N GLU A 127 3.84 -13.45 -0.60
CA GLU A 127 2.51 -14.03 -0.88
C GLU A 127 1.68 -14.24 0.40
N VAL A 128 2.32 -14.70 1.48
CA VAL A 128 1.66 -14.90 2.77
C VAL A 128 1.24 -13.55 3.37
N VAL A 129 2.09 -12.53 3.27
CA VAL A 129 1.77 -11.17 3.75
C VAL A 129 0.63 -10.55 2.93
N MET A 130 0.63 -10.68 1.60
CA MET A 130 -0.47 -10.22 0.76
C MET A 130 -1.78 -10.95 1.09
N LYS A 131 -1.74 -12.27 1.29
CA LYS A 131 -2.91 -13.08 1.66
C LYS A 131 -3.47 -12.67 3.03
N ALA A 132 -2.60 -12.46 4.02
CA ALA A 132 -3.01 -11.98 5.34
C ALA A 132 -3.63 -10.58 5.26
N THR A 133 -3.03 -9.68 4.45
CA THR A 133 -3.59 -8.34 4.20
C THR A 133 -4.98 -8.42 3.57
N ARG A 134 -5.17 -9.25 2.54
CA ARG A 134 -6.49 -9.46 1.92
C ARG A 134 -7.53 -9.94 2.93
N ALA A 135 -7.19 -10.93 3.75
CA ALA A 135 -8.09 -11.44 4.77
C ALA A 135 -8.48 -10.35 5.79
N ALA A 136 -7.50 -9.54 6.22
CA ALA A 136 -7.76 -8.41 7.12
C ALA A 136 -8.64 -7.34 6.48
N MET A 137 -8.40 -6.99 5.21
CA MET A 137 -9.21 -5.99 4.50
C MET A 137 -10.62 -6.48 4.21
N THR A 138 -10.80 -7.75 3.83
CA THR A 138 -12.13 -8.36 3.68
C THR A 138 -12.92 -8.29 4.98
N GLU A 139 -12.30 -8.66 6.11
CA GLU A 139 -12.95 -8.59 7.42
C GLU A 139 -13.27 -7.16 7.84
N LEU A 140 -12.33 -6.22 7.62
CA LEU A 140 -12.54 -4.79 7.87
C LEU A 140 -13.75 -4.28 7.08
N MET A 141 -13.80 -4.51 5.77
CA MET A 141 -14.90 -4.03 4.93
C MET A 141 -16.25 -4.63 5.34
N ASN A 142 -16.30 -5.93 5.66
CA ASN A 142 -17.53 -6.58 6.11
C ASN A 142 -18.02 -6.03 7.47
N ARG A 143 -17.11 -5.75 8.41
CA ARG A 143 -17.49 -5.23 9.74
C ARG A 143 -17.94 -3.78 9.70
N GLU A 144 -17.33 -2.98 8.84
CA GLU A 144 -17.62 -1.56 8.71
C GLU A 144 -18.74 -1.27 7.70
N GLY A 145 -19.35 -2.29 7.09
CA GLY A 145 -20.40 -2.12 6.08
C GLY A 145 -19.91 -1.40 4.82
N MET A 146 -18.64 -1.62 4.48
CA MET A 146 -17.94 -1.00 3.34
C MET A 146 -17.81 -1.98 2.17
N GLU A 147 -18.76 -2.91 2.00
CA GLU A 147 -18.78 -3.80 0.85
C GLU A 147 -18.87 -2.99 -0.45
N GLY A 148 -17.87 -3.15 -1.33
CA GLY A 148 -17.73 -2.36 -2.55
C GLY A 148 -16.67 -1.25 -2.47
N ALA A 149 -16.04 -1.03 -1.30
CA ALA A 149 -14.85 -0.19 -1.22
C ALA A 149 -13.70 -0.78 -2.05
N VAL A 150 -12.87 0.13 -2.59
CA VAL A 150 -11.68 -0.22 -3.35
C VAL A 150 -10.43 0.06 -2.53
N TRP A 151 -9.43 -0.82 -2.63
CA TRP A 151 -8.16 -0.59 -1.96
C TRP A 151 -6.95 -1.02 -2.79
N THR A 152 -5.80 -0.46 -2.44
CA THR A 152 -4.49 -0.93 -2.91
C THR A 152 -3.55 -1.10 -1.73
N GLY A 153 -2.65 -2.07 -1.83
CA GLY A 153 -1.65 -2.41 -0.82
C GLY A 153 -0.24 -2.42 -1.39
N ALA A 154 0.75 -2.20 -0.52
CA ALA A 154 2.17 -2.26 -0.87
C ALA A 154 3.04 -2.63 0.35
N ILE A 155 3.90 -3.65 0.20
CA ILE A 155 4.85 -4.14 1.21
C ILE A 155 6.20 -3.40 1.20
N HIS A 156 6.50 -2.68 2.27
CA HIS A 156 7.79 -2.03 2.47
C HIS A 156 8.74 -2.92 3.26
N TYR A 157 9.96 -3.12 2.72
CA TYR A 157 11.00 -4.01 3.27
C TYR A 157 12.13 -3.25 3.98
N ASN A 158 12.28 -1.95 3.71
CA ASN A 158 13.51 -1.19 4.00
C ASN A 158 13.44 -0.26 5.21
N THR A 159 12.57 -0.57 6.16
CA THR A 159 12.43 0.14 7.44
C THR A 159 12.75 -0.80 8.59
N ASP A 160 12.67 -0.30 9.83
CA ASP A 160 12.89 -1.11 11.04
C ASP A 160 12.07 -2.41 11.02
N ASN A 161 10.79 -2.32 10.66
CA ASN A 161 9.89 -3.46 10.52
C ASN A 161 9.28 -3.55 9.12
N ILE A 162 9.10 -4.77 8.62
CA ILE A 162 8.33 -5.01 7.40
C ILE A 162 6.88 -4.58 7.64
N HIS A 163 6.32 -3.82 6.71
CA HIS A 163 4.96 -3.32 6.85
C HIS A 163 4.24 -3.17 5.52
N VAL A 164 2.92 -3.13 5.57
CA VAL A 164 2.06 -2.93 4.41
C VAL A 164 1.31 -1.62 4.56
N HIS A 165 1.48 -0.71 3.62
CA HIS A 165 0.56 0.40 3.48
C HIS A 165 -0.65 -0.05 2.69
N VAL A 166 -1.85 0.23 3.20
CA VAL A 166 -3.10 -0.01 2.49
C VAL A 166 -3.87 1.29 2.40
N VAL A 167 -4.32 1.63 1.19
CA VAL A 167 -5.17 2.79 0.95
C VAL A 167 -6.54 2.27 0.52
N LEU A 168 -7.59 2.64 1.24
CA LEU A 168 -8.97 2.19 1.04
C LEU A 168 -9.88 3.41 0.86
N SER A 169 -10.81 3.34 -0.08
CA SER A 169 -11.87 4.35 -0.22
C SER A 169 -13.15 3.72 -0.75
N TYR A 170 -14.29 4.18 -0.26
CA TYR A 170 -15.59 3.80 -0.81
C TYR A 170 -15.93 4.71 -2.00
N PRO A 171 -16.17 4.17 -3.21
CA PRO A 171 -16.57 4.95 -4.37
C PRO A 171 -17.84 5.76 -4.13
#